data_AF-A0A2M7J7W1-F1
#
_entry.id   AF-A0A2M7J7W1-F1
#
_cell.length_a   1.000
_cell.length_b   1.000
_cell.length_c   1.000
_cell.angle_alpha   90.00
_cell.angle_beta   90.00
_cell.angle_gamma   90.00
#
_symmetry.space_group_name_H-M   'P 1'
#
loop_
_entity.id
_entity.type
_entity.pdbx_description
1 polymer ?
#
loop_
_entity_poly.entity_id
_entity_poly.type
_entity_poly.pdbx_seq_one_letter_code
_entity_poly.pdbx_strand_id
1 'polypeptide(L)'
;KMLPFFEGKEGQSFQISGPISKRAVLRRVYPEYPRSAQMAGVSGETTVKFWVSADGIIERVIIEKTSGSEDLDRAALDTVKKWLFAPLGAGEEQIDQWGILNVRFELK
;
A
#
# COMPACT_ATOMS: atom_id res chain seq x y z
N LYS A 1 -15.26 5.98 11.84
CA LYS A 1 -14.14 6.84 11.34
C LYS A 1 -13.79 6.33 9.95
N MET A 2 -13.90 7.17 8.91
CA MET A 2 -13.72 6.75 7.51
C MET A 2 -12.24 6.42 7.26
N LEU A 3 -11.95 5.26 6.64
CA LEU A 3 -10.59 4.88 6.28
C LEU A 3 -10.14 5.69 5.05
N PRO A 4 -8.85 6.06 4.94
CA PRO A 4 -8.33 6.70 3.73
C PRO A 4 -8.55 5.79 2.51
N PHE A 5 -9.30 6.31 1.53
CA PHE A 5 -9.52 5.67 0.23
C PHE A 5 -8.76 6.44 -0.84
N PHE A 6 -8.05 5.74 -1.73
CA PHE A 6 -7.39 6.35 -2.88
C PHE A 6 -7.79 5.63 -4.17
N GLU A 7 -7.98 6.41 -5.23
CA GLU A 7 -8.18 5.91 -6.58
C GLU A 7 -6.85 6.00 -7.35
N GLY A 8 -6.50 4.93 -8.07
CA GLY A 8 -5.34 4.83 -8.95
C GLY A 8 -5.71 5.14 -10.40
N LYS A 9 -4.70 5.17 -11.29
CA LYS A 9 -4.88 5.61 -12.69
C LYS A 9 -5.64 4.59 -13.57
N GLU A 10 -5.71 3.31 -13.17
CA GLU A 10 -6.18 2.21 -14.02
C GLU A 10 -7.22 1.32 -13.31
N GLY A 11 -8.28 1.91 -12.73
CA GLY A 11 -9.35 1.13 -12.06
C GLY A 11 -8.93 0.55 -10.71
N GLN A 12 -7.77 0.97 -10.20
CA GLN A 12 -7.26 0.50 -8.92
C GLN A 12 -7.83 1.30 -7.76
N SER A 13 -8.09 0.62 -6.66
CA SER A 13 -8.48 1.28 -5.40
C SER A 13 -7.64 0.80 -4.22
N PHE A 14 -7.46 1.71 -3.26
CA PHE A 14 -6.57 1.54 -2.12
C PHE A 14 -7.30 1.89 -0.84
N GLN A 15 -7.16 1.04 0.18
CA GLN A 15 -7.66 1.34 1.52
C GLN A 15 -6.56 1.09 2.54
N ILE A 16 -6.23 2.11 3.34
CA ILE A 16 -5.26 2.00 4.44
C ILE A 16 -5.99 1.85 5.76
N SER A 17 -5.55 0.91 6.59
CA SER A 17 -6.01 0.75 7.98
C SER A 17 -4.85 0.52 8.93
N GLY A 18 -5.16 0.41 10.23
CA GLY A 18 -4.18 0.29 11.32
C GLY A 18 -3.77 1.65 11.91
N PRO A 19 -2.85 1.64 12.89
CA PRO A 19 -2.33 2.86 13.54
C PRO A 19 -1.82 3.90 12.53
N ILE A 20 -1.19 3.46 11.44
CA ILE A 20 -0.64 4.35 10.41
C ILE A 20 -1.71 5.19 9.68
N SER A 21 -2.99 4.80 9.72
CA SER A 21 -4.07 5.43 8.95
C SER A 21 -4.28 6.93 9.26
N LYS A 22 -3.76 7.43 10.38
CA LYS A 22 -3.81 8.85 10.76
C LYS A 22 -2.57 9.63 10.34
N ARG A 23 -1.52 8.96 9.87
CA ARG A 23 -0.22 9.56 9.54
C ARG A 23 -0.23 10.00 8.09
N ALA A 24 0.22 11.23 7.83
CA ALA A 24 0.23 11.78 6.47
C ALA A 24 1.21 11.02 5.57
N VAL A 25 0.80 10.74 4.34
CA VAL A 25 1.65 10.16 3.29
C VAL A 25 2.28 11.32 2.51
N LEU A 26 3.60 11.50 2.65
CA LEU A 26 4.35 12.56 1.96
C LEU A 26 4.66 12.21 0.52
N ARG A 27 5.01 10.95 0.25
CA ARG A 27 5.21 10.43 -1.10
C ARG A 27 4.38 9.18 -1.28
N ARG A 28 3.45 9.24 -2.24
CA ARG A 28 2.65 8.10 -2.65
C ARG A 28 2.95 7.75 -4.11
N VAL A 29 3.21 6.48 -4.33
CA VAL A 29 3.27 5.87 -5.66
C VAL A 29 2.07 4.93 -5.78
N TYR A 30 1.55 4.76 -6.98
CA TYR A 30 0.49 3.79 -7.25
C TYR A 30 1.11 2.58 -7.97
N PRO A 31 0.64 1.35 -7.71
CA PRO A 31 1.11 0.18 -8.43
C PRO A 31 0.76 0.31 -9.88
N GLU A 32 1.74 0.15 -10.75
CA GLU A 32 1.48 0.00 -12.18
C GLU A 32 0.84 -1.35 -12.40
N TYR A 33 -0.20 -1.41 -13.24
CA TYR A 33 -0.76 -2.69 -13.63
C TYR A 33 0.29 -3.45 -14.46
N PRO A 34 0.73 -4.64 -14.03
CA PRO A 34 1.72 -5.40 -14.79
C PRO A 34 1.20 -5.69 -16.20
N ARG A 35 1.99 -5.37 -17.22
CA ARG A 35 1.61 -5.56 -18.63
C ARG A 35 1.26 -7.02 -18.94
N SER A 36 1.95 -7.98 -18.32
CA SER A 36 1.67 -9.41 -18.41
C SER A 36 0.27 -9.75 -17.88
N ALA A 37 -0.05 -9.30 -16.66
CA ALA A 37 -1.36 -9.50 -16.04
C ALA A 37 -2.48 -8.82 -16.87
N GLN A 38 -2.22 -7.62 -17.39
CA GLN A 38 -3.16 -6.89 -18.24
C GLN A 38 -3.47 -7.66 -19.54
N MET A 39 -2.43 -8.13 -20.26
CA MET A 39 -2.61 -8.92 -21.48
C MET A 39 -3.32 -10.26 -21.21
N ALA A 40 -3.10 -10.85 -20.04
CA ALA A 40 -3.70 -12.10 -19.62
C ALA A 40 -5.12 -11.95 -19.04
N GLY A 41 -5.64 -10.72 -18.91
CA GLY A 41 -6.97 -10.48 -18.33
C GLY A 41 -7.05 -10.72 -16.82
N VAL A 42 -5.92 -10.72 -16.10
CA VAL A 42 -5.83 -11.15 -14.69
C VAL A 42 -6.10 -9.98 -13.75
N SER A 43 -7.27 -9.98 -13.10
CA SER A 43 -7.64 -9.05 -12.03
C SER A 43 -7.55 -9.72 -10.65
N GLY A 44 -7.50 -8.93 -9.58
CA GLY A 44 -7.42 -9.48 -8.23
C GLY A 44 -7.27 -8.44 -7.13
N GLU A 45 -7.33 -8.90 -5.89
CA GLU A 45 -7.21 -8.07 -4.69
C GLU A 45 -6.10 -8.64 -3.79
N THR A 46 -5.09 -7.83 -3.49
CA THR A 46 -3.98 -8.21 -2.62
C THR A 46 -3.97 -7.35 -1.36
N THR A 47 -3.69 -7.97 -0.22
CA THR A 47 -3.58 -7.29 1.07
C THR A 47 -2.11 -7.26 1.48
N VAL A 48 -1.59 -6.06 1.66
CA VAL A 48 -0.21 -5.80 2.05
C VAL A 48 -0.16 -5.31 3.48
N LYS A 49 0.68 -5.91 4.32
CA LYS A 49 1.00 -5.39 5.64
C LYS A 49 2.38 -4.76 5.63
N PHE A 50 2.50 -3.57 6.22
CA PHE A 50 3.75 -2.83 6.24
C PHE A 50 3.99 -2.16 7.60
N TRP A 51 5.25 -1.84 7.87
CA TRP A 51 5.70 -1.15 9.08
C TRP A 51 6.46 0.09 8.69
N VAL A 52 6.17 1.18 9.39
CA VAL A 52 6.77 2.50 9.18
C VAL A 52 7.49 2.91 10.46
N SER A 53 8.75 3.28 10.34
CA SER A 53 9.55 3.78 11.46
C SER A 53 9.03 5.14 11.96
N ALA A 54 9.48 5.55 13.14
CA ALA A 54 9.16 6.86 13.70
C ALA A 54 9.56 8.03 12.77
N ASP A 55 10.59 7.86 11.92
CA ASP A 55 11.03 8.86 10.94
C ASP A 55 10.20 8.86 9.63
N GLY A 56 9.30 7.89 9.46
CA GLY A 56 8.39 7.82 8.33
C GLY A 56 8.84 6.91 7.18
N ILE A 57 9.89 6.12 7.40
CA ILE A 57 10.46 5.19 6.42
C ILE A 57 9.79 3.81 6.52
N ILE A 58 9.57 3.16 5.38
CA ILE A 58 9.04 1.79 5.32
C ILE A 58 10.17 0.81 5.65
N GLU A 59 10.04 0.08 6.75
CA GLU A 59 11.06 -0.87 7.22
C GLU A 59 10.77 -2.32 6.77
N ARG A 60 9.49 -2.65 6.63
CA ARG A 60 9.05 -4.01 6.28
C ARG A 60 7.75 -3.96 5.51
N VAL A 61 7.64 -4.84 4.51
CA VAL A 61 6.43 -5.04 3.71
C VAL A 61 6.27 -6.53 3.46
N ILE A 62 5.07 -7.08 3.72
CA ILE A 62 4.73 -8.48 3.46
C ILE A 62 3.35 -8.58 2.80
N ILE A 63 3.12 -9.66 2.06
CA ILE A 63 1.78 -10.05 1.62
C ILE A 63 1.06 -10.73 2.78
N GLU A 64 -0.08 -10.18 3.20
CA GLU A 64 -0.99 -10.81 4.17
C GLU A 64 -2.00 -11.71 3.46
N LYS A 65 -2.46 -11.30 2.26
CA LYS A 65 -3.36 -12.08 1.40
C LYS A 65 -2.97 -11.86 -0.05
N THR A 66 -2.67 -12.95 -0.77
CA THR A 66 -2.35 -12.91 -2.20
C THR A 66 -3.57 -12.57 -3.04
N SER A 67 -3.34 -11.88 -4.17
CA SER A 67 -4.32 -11.73 -5.25
C SER A 67 -4.56 -13.00 -6.06
N GLY A 68 -3.72 -14.03 -5.89
CA GLY A 68 -3.66 -15.20 -6.78
C GLY A 68 -2.77 -14.99 -8.00
N SER A 69 -2.15 -13.82 -8.15
CA SER A 69 -1.18 -13.49 -9.21
C SER A 69 0.11 -12.94 -8.62
N GLU A 70 1.24 -13.58 -8.93
CA GLU A 70 2.55 -13.13 -8.47
C GLU A 70 2.89 -11.73 -8.99
N ASP A 71 2.50 -11.42 -10.24
CA ASP A 71 2.76 -10.12 -10.86
C ASP A 71 2.01 -9.00 -10.12
N LEU A 72 0.74 -9.20 -9.78
CA LEU A 72 -0.06 -8.22 -9.04
C LEU A 72 0.46 -8.04 -7.61
N ASP A 73 0.81 -9.14 -6.93
CA ASP A 73 1.37 -9.09 -5.58
C ASP A 73 2.71 -8.35 -5.56
N ARG A 74 3.59 -8.62 -6.53
CA ARG A 74 4.89 -7.93 -6.67
C ARG A 74 4.70 -6.44 -6.93
N ALA A 75 3.78 -6.07 -7.82
CA ALA A 75 3.48 -4.66 -8.09
C ALA A 75 3.00 -3.91 -6.83
N ALA A 76 2.17 -4.55 -6.00
CA ALA A 76 1.73 -3.97 -4.74
C ALA A 76 2.89 -3.81 -3.74
N LEU A 77 3.71 -4.85 -3.55
CA LEU A 77 4.89 -4.78 -2.66
C LEU A 77 5.85 -3.66 -3.06
N ASP A 78 6.22 -3.61 -4.33
CA ASP A 78 7.22 -2.66 -4.82
C ASP A 78 6.74 -1.21 -4.79
N THR A 79 5.43 -1.02 -4.81
CA THR A 79 4.82 0.29 -4.63
C THR A 79 4.89 0.75 -3.19
N VAL A 80 4.48 -0.09 -2.24
CA VAL A 80 4.47 0.26 -0.82
C VAL A 80 5.87 0.57 -0.32
N LYS A 81 6.89 -0.16 -0.78
CA LYS A 81 8.30 0.12 -0.47
C LYS A 81 8.76 1.52 -0.87
N LYS A 82 8.11 2.16 -1.86
CA LYS A 82 8.46 3.50 -2.35
C LYS A 82 7.73 4.62 -1.61
N TRP A 83 6.81 4.30 -0.71
CA TRP A 83 6.07 5.30 0.05
C TRP A 83 6.94 5.98 1.10
N LEU A 84 6.56 7.21 1.44
CA LEU A 84 7.16 7.97 2.52
C LEU A 84 6.04 8.56 3.36
N PHE A 85 6.12 8.40 4.68
CA PHE A 85 5.20 8.98 5.64
C PHE A 85 5.83 10.17 6.34
N ALA A 86 5.01 11.07 6.88
CA ALA A 86 5.50 12.18 7.69
C ALA A 86 6.16 11.63 8.97
N PRO A 87 7.28 12.17 9.46
CA PRO A 87 7.85 11.76 10.75
C PRO A 87 6.84 12.00 11.89
N LEU A 88 6.95 11.24 12.99
CA LEU A 88 6.20 11.54 14.20
C LEU A 88 6.71 12.84 14.81
N GLY A 89 5.83 13.64 15.42
CA GLY A 89 6.23 14.87 16.08
C GLY A 89 7.16 14.59 17.28
N ALA A 90 8.03 15.55 17.61
CA ALA A 90 9.00 15.40 18.70
C ALA A 90 8.38 15.16 20.10
N GLY A 91 7.10 15.50 20.29
CA GLY A 91 6.33 15.24 21.51
C GLY A 91 5.48 13.96 21.47
N GLU A 92 5.51 13.23 20.35
CA GLU A 92 4.82 11.95 20.22
C GLU A 92 5.72 10.80 20.63
N GLU A 93 5.11 9.68 21.04
CA GLU A 93 5.85 8.45 21.32
C GLU A 93 6.50 7.93 20.02
N GLN A 94 7.82 7.78 20.02
CA GLN A 94 8.61 7.42 18.84
C GLN A 94 8.55 5.91 18.59
N ILE A 95 7.38 5.43 18.16
CA ILE A 95 7.12 4.01 17.92
C ILE A 95 6.87 3.72 16.44
N ASP A 96 7.33 2.55 16.00
CA ASP A 96 7.00 2.02 14.70
C ASP A 96 5.49 1.76 14.60
N GLN A 97 4.89 2.17 13.49
CA GLN A 97 3.47 2.00 13.24
C GLN A 97 3.27 1.04 12.08
N TRP A 98 2.41 0.05 12.28
CA TRP A 98 2.00 -0.86 11.21
C TRP A 98 0.78 -0.32 10.45
N GLY A 99 0.65 -0.76 9.22
CA GLY A 99 -0.48 -0.52 8.35
C GLY A 99 -0.88 -1.74 7.55
N ILE A 100 -2.15 -1.78 7.16
CA ILE A 100 -2.67 -2.71 6.17
C ILE A 100 -3.17 -1.90 4.99
N LEU A 101 -2.67 -2.22 3.80
CA LEU A 101 -3.11 -1.68 2.52
C LEU A 101 -3.85 -2.77 1.75
N ASN A 102 -5.12 -2.54 1.47
CA ASN A 102 -5.85 -3.33 0.48
C ASN A 102 -5.65 -2.69 -0.89
N VAL A 103 -5.16 -3.46 -1.86
CA VAL A 103 -4.98 -3.04 -3.25
C VAL A 103 -5.86 -3.90 -4.14
N ARG A 104 -6.79 -3.24 -4.84
CA ARG A 104 -7.60 -3.89 -5.86
C ARG A 104 -7.13 -3.51 -7.26
N PHE A 105 -6.95 -4.51 -8.12
CA PHE A 105 -6.66 -4.38 -9.54
C PHE A 105 -7.90 -4.80 -10.34
N GLU A 106 -8.52 -3.86 -11.05
CA GLU A 106 -9.64 -4.13 -11.96
C GLU A 106 -9.27 -3.69 -13.38
N LEU A 107 -9.59 -4.52 -14.38
CA LEU A 107 -9.55 -4.11 -15.78
C LEU A 107 -10.79 -3.27 -16.10
N LYS A 108 -10.58 -2.15 -16.79
CA LYS A 108 -11.66 -1.34 -17.34
C LYS A 108 -12.16 -1.91 -18.67
#